data_AF-A0A656JVJ0-F1
#
_entry.id   AF-A0A656JVJ0-F1
#
_cell.length_a   1.000
_cell.length_b   1.000
_cell.length_c   1.000
_cell.angle_alpha   90.00
_cell.angle_beta   90.00
_cell.angle_gamma   90.00
#
_symmetry.space_group_name_H-M   'P 1'
#
loop_
_entity.id
_entity.type
_entity.pdbx_description
1 polymer ?
#
loop_
_entity_poly.entity_id
_entity_poly.type
_entity_poly.pdbx_seq_one_letter_code
_entity_poly.pdbx_strand_id
1 'polypeptide(L)'
;DYPSLRLANPMQVQNHASVDLYVDEVLRHAKVILISLHGGIGYWRYGVERLMELAARGVQVILVPGDDRPDPELSDLSTVPAAQRDQLWQFLRQGGMQNALDLYHCMASQWLGRDYPWTEPQPLPRTAVYHPRLASAQLVDWQA
;
A
#
# COMPACT_ATOMS: atom_id res chain seq x y z
N ASP A 1 10.90 11.77 -10.66
CA ASP A 1 10.76 12.67 -9.51
C ASP A 1 9.53 12.28 -8.70
N TYR A 2 9.72 11.37 -7.74
CA TYR A 2 8.64 10.86 -6.90
C TYR A 2 8.59 11.68 -5.60
N PRO A 3 7.41 12.07 -5.09
CA PRO A 3 7.31 12.82 -3.83
C PRO A 3 7.93 12.06 -2.64
N SER A 4 8.20 12.77 -1.54
CA SER A 4 8.76 12.15 -0.33
C SER A 4 7.89 10.98 0.16
N LEU A 5 8.53 9.83 0.43
CA LEU A 5 7.89 8.64 0.95
C LEU A 5 8.25 8.41 2.43
N ARG A 6 7.29 7.88 3.19
CA ARG A 6 7.47 7.37 4.55
C ARG A 6 6.84 5.99 4.64
N LEU A 7 7.55 5.05 5.24
CA LEU A 7 7.07 3.70 5.53
C LEU A 7 7.22 3.47 7.03
N ALA A 8 6.19 2.91 7.64
CA ALA A 8 6.21 2.56 9.05
C ALA A 8 5.39 1.29 9.25
N ASN A 9 5.78 0.48 10.24
CA ASN A 9 4.98 -0.64 10.69
C ASN A 9 4.01 -0.15 11.79
N PRO A 10 2.68 -0.24 11.62
CA PRO A 10 1.71 0.13 12.66
C PRO A 10 1.97 -0.55 14.01
N MET A 11 2.58 -1.74 14.01
CA MET A 11 2.97 -2.45 15.24
C MET A 11 4.07 -1.75 16.06
N GLN A 12 4.83 -0.83 15.45
CA GLN A 12 5.80 -0.02 16.18
C GLN A 12 5.16 1.25 16.78
N VAL A 13 3.89 1.51 16.46
CA VAL A 13 3.15 2.73 16.82
C VAL A 13 1.79 2.32 17.41
N GLN A 14 1.79 1.56 18.52
CA GLN A 14 0.56 0.96 19.06
C GLN A 14 -0.11 1.76 20.18
N ASN A 15 0.69 2.39 21.05
CA ASN A 15 0.12 3.16 22.15
C ASN A 15 -0.38 4.52 21.64
N HIS A 16 -1.41 5.07 22.29
CA HIS A 16 -2.07 6.28 21.84
C HIS A 16 -1.10 7.46 21.69
N ALA A 17 -0.17 7.64 22.62
CA ALA A 17 0.81 8.73 22.58
C ALA A 17 1.73 8.63 21.34
N SER A 18 2.17 7.41 20.99
CA SER A 18 2.99 7.17 19.80
C SER A 18 2.21 7.40 18.51
N VAL A 19 0.93 7.02 18.49
CA VAL A 19 0.04 7.27 17.35
C VAL A 19 -0.15 8.77 17.17
N ASP A 20 -0.47 9.50 18.24
CA ASP A 20 -0.68 10.95 18.18
C ASP A 20 0.57 11.68 17.71
N LEU A 21 1.74 11.31 18.25
CA LEU A 21 3.01 11.88 17.81
C LEU A 21 3.27 11.61 16.32
N TYR A 22 3.06 10.37 15.85
CA TYR A 22 3.28 10.03 14.45
C TYR A 22 2.25 10.70 13.51
N VAL A 23 1.00 10.87 13.99
CA VAL A 23 -0.03 11.62 13.27
C VAL A 23 0.39 13.06 13.10
N ASP A 24 0.90 13.70 14.16
CA ASP A 24 1.31 15.10 14.14
C ASP A 24 2.60 15.32 13.36
N GLU A 25 3.62 14.49 13.53
CA GLU A 25 4.90 14.70 12.86
C GLU A 25 4.93 14.23 11.41
N VAL A 26 4.08 13.26 11.05
CA VAL A 26 4.17 12.57 9.75
C VAL A 26 2.83 12.55 9.01
N LEU A 27 1.80 11.91 9.56
CA LEU A 27 0.60 11.57 8.76
C LEU A 27 -0.22 12.81 8.36
N ARG A 28 -0.27 13.86 9.19
CA ARG A 28 -0.98 15.11 8.86
C ARG A 28 -0.42 15.85 7.64
N HIS A 29 0.81 15.54 7.24
CA HIS A 29 1.48 16.13 6.09
C HIS A 29 1.36 15.27 4.83
N ALA A 30 0.86 14.04 4.95
CA ALA A 30 0.70 13.13 3.83
C ALA A 30 -0.46 13.56 2.93
N LYS A 31 -0.26 13.40 1.61
CA LYS A 31 -1.35 13.56 0.62
C LYS A 31 -2.17 12.29 0.47
N VAL A 32 -1.51 11.14 0.59
CA VAL A 32 -2.08 9.80 0.45
C VAL A 32 -1.46 8.90 1.51
N ILE A 33 -2.30 8.12 2.17
CA ILE A 33 -1.93 7.12 3.16
C ILE A 33 -2.54 5.79 2.70
N LEU A 34 -1.70 4.80 2.42
CA LEU A 34 -2.10 3.41 2.19
C LEU A 34 -1.65 2.59 3.38
N ILE A 35 -2.57 1.87 4.00
CA ILE A 35 -2.28 0.97 5.12
C ILE A 35 -2.87 -0.40 4.85
N SER A 36 -2.05 -1.43 5.03
CA SER A 36 -2.45 -2.83 4.99
C SER A 36 -2.44 -3.38 6.41
N LEU A 37 -3.62 -3.78 6.92
CA LEU A 37 -3.80 -4.14 8.33
C LEU A 37 -4.22 -5.60 8.48
N HIS A 38 -3.41 -6.38 9.21
CA HIS A 38 -3.77 -7.74 9.59
C HIS A 38 -4.68 -7.74 10.82
N GLY A 39 -5.75 -8.52 10.80
CA GLY A 39 -6.71 -8.63 11.91
C GLY A 39 -7.76 -7.51 11.98
N GLY A 40 -7.88 -6.70 10.93
CA GLY A 40 -8.92 -5.68 10.80
C GLY A 40 -8.78 -4.49 11.76
N ILE A 41 -9.81 -3.64 11.81
CA ILE A 41 -9.81 -2.38 12.60
C ILE A 41 -9.45 -2.61 14.07
N GLY A 42 -9.89 -3.72 14.66
CA GLY A 42 -9.65 -4.04 16.07
C GLY A 42 -8.17 -4.07 16.45
N TYR A 43 -7.29 -4.41 15.51
CA TYR A 43 -5.85 -4.53 15.77
C TYR A 43 -5.15 -3.19 15.95
N TRP A 44 -5.66 -2.12 15.33
CA TRP A 44 -5.06 -0.78 15.39
C TRP A 44 -6.13 0.33 15.42
N ARG A 45 -7.17 0.11 16.23
CA ARG A 45 -8.40 0.90 16.25
C ARG A 45 -8.16 2.39 16.40
N TYR A 46 -7.38 2.79 17.41
CA TYR A 46 -7.11 4.21 17.66
C TYR A 46 -6.39 4.88 16.49
N GLY A 47 -5.45 4.18 15.84
CA GLY A 47 -4.79 4.70 14.65
C GLY A 47 -5.76 4.88 13.48
N VAL A 48 -6.67 3.92 13.28
CA VAL A 48 -7.74 4.05 12.26
C VAL A 48 -8.64 5.25 12.56
N GLU A 49 -9.04 5.48 13.82
CA GLU A 49 -9.82 6.65 14.21
C GLU A 49 -9.10 7.96 13.85
N ARG A 50 -7.81 8.08 14.17
CA ARG A 50 -7.00 9.25 13.78
C ARG A 50 -6.85 9.41 12.27
N LEU A 51 -6.73 8.30 11.52
CA LEU A 51 -6.72 8.36 10.06
C LEU A 51 -8.05 8.90 9.50
N MET A 52 -9.19 8.54 10.08
CA MET A 52 -10.50 9.05 9.65
C MET A 52 -10.65 10.55 9.90
N GLU A 53 -10.03 11.08 10.96
CA GLU A 53 -9.97 12.52 11.19
C GLU A 53 -9.13 13.25 10.12
N LEU A 54 -8.04 12.64 9.67
CA LEU A 54 -7.25 13.16 8.55
C LEU A 54 -8.01 13.08 7.23
N ALA A 55 -8.75 11.98 7.02
CA ALA A 55 -9.62 11.81 5.86
C ALA A 55 -10.67 12.92 5.77
N ALA A 56 -11.32 13.25 6.90
CA ALA A 56 -12.26 14.37 6.99
C ALA A 56 -11.64 15.74 6.66
N ARG A 57 -10.31 15.87 6.78
CA ARG A 57 -9.53 17.07 6.41
C ARG A 57 -9.00 17.04 4.97
N GLY A 58 -9.33 16.00 4.19
CA GLY A 58 -9.00 15.88 2.78
C GLY A 58 -7.77 15.02 2.46
N VAL A 59 -7.17 14.33 3.43
CA VAL A 59 -6.11 13.35 3.16
C VAL A 59 -6.72 12.10 2.53
N GLN A 60 -6.12 11.58 1.47
CA GLN A 60 -6.58 10.31 0.89
C GLN A 60 -6.13 9.15 1.78
N VAL A 61 -7.09 8.39 2.33
CA VAL A 61 -6.81 7.25 3.21
C VAL A 61 -7.35 5.99 2.55
N ILE A 62 -6.47 5.01 2.38
CA ILE A 62 -6.76 3.75 1.71
C ILE A 62 -6.43 2.64 2.69
N LEU A 63 -7.46 1.90 3.10
CA LEU A 63 -7.38 0.81 4.06
C LEU A 63 -7.62 -0.49 3.32
N VAL A 64 -6.66 -1.40 3.38
CA VAL A 64 -6.75 -2.72 2.73
C VAL A 64 -6.45 -3.84 3.71
N PRO A 65 -7.04 -5.03 3.53
CA PRO A 65 -6.71 -6.19 4.34
C PRO A 65 -5.23 -6.55 4.28
N GLY A 66 -4.71 -7.07 5.39
CA GLY A 66 -3.37 -7.62 5.49
C GLY A 66 -3.19 -8.96 4.78
N ASP A 67 -4.25 -9.75 4.64
CA ASP A 67 -4.25 -11.09 4.08
C ASP A 67 -5.04 -11.16 2.77
N ASP A 68 -5.31 -12.37 2.27
CA ASP A 68 -6.09 -12.62 1.04
C ASP A 68 -7.61 -12.60 1.26
N ARG A 69 -8.08 -12.23 2.46
CA ARG A 69 -9.51 -12.23 2.79
C ARG A 69 -10.05 -10.80 2.71
N PRO A 70 -11.17 -10.58 2.00
CA PRO A 70 -11.85 -9.29 2.06
C PRO A 70 -12.25 -8.95 3.50
N ASP A 71 -12.06 -7.69 3.88
CA ASP A 71 -12.52 -7.11 5.14
C ASP A 71 -13.35 -5.86 4.83
N PRO A 72 -14.68 -6.00 4.59
CA PRO A 72 -15.54 -4.87 4.25
C PRO A 72 -15.56 -3.78 5.33
N GLU A 73 -15.54 -4.16 6.61
CA GLU A 73 -15.55 -3.20 7.72
C GLU A 73 -14.35 -2.26 7.65
N LEU A 74 -13.16 -2.82 7.41
CA LEU A 74 -11.94 -2.03 7.21
C LEU A 74 -11.97 -1.25 5.89
N SER A 75 -12.38 -1.93 4.82
CA SER A 75 -12.19 -1.44 3.45
C SER A 75 -13.17 -0.32 3.09
N ASP A 76 -14.36 -0.30 3.71
CA ASP A 76 -15.41 0.71 3.51
C ASP A 76 -15.07 2.06 4.16
N LEU A 77 -14.06 2.11 5.03
CA LEU A 77 -13.51 3.33 5.61
C LEU A 77 -12.57 4.09 4.65
N SER A 78 -12.22 3.50 3.51
CA SER A 78 -11.35 4.14 2.53
C SER A 78 -12.01 5.37 1.89
N THR A 79 -11.24 6.41 1.58
CA THR A 79 -11.73 7.64 0.92
C THR A 79 -11.80 7.52 -0.60
N VAL A 80 -11.40 6.38 -1.16
CA VAL A 80 -11.29 6.13 -2.60
C VAL A 80 -12.31 5.07 -3.05
N PRO A 81 -12.72 5.07 -4.33
CA PRO A 81 -13.60 4.04 -4.87
C PRO A 81 -13.07 2.62 -4.65
N ALA A 82 -13.98 1.67 -4.40
CA ALA A 82 -13.65 0.27 -4.11
C ALA A 82 -12.73 -0.36 -5.18
N ALA A 83 -12.99 -0.09 -6.47
CA ALA A 83 -12.15 -0.61 -7.55
C ALA A 83 -10.68 -0.16 -7.45
N GLN A 84 -10.43 1.10 -7.09
CA GLN A 84 -9.06 1.62 -6.93
C GLN A 84 -8.40 1.00 -5.70
N ARG A 85 -9.11 0.93 -4.58
CA ARG A 85 -8.64 0.28 -3.35
C ARG A 85 -8.26 -1.18 -3.61
N ASP A 86 -9.14 -1.94 -4.25
CA ASP A 86 -8.97 -3.37 -4.51
C ASP A 86 -7.79 -3.62 -5.45
N GLN A 87 -7.57 -2.75 -6.43
CA GLN A 87 -6.41 -2.81 -7.30
C GLN A 87 -5.09 -2.60 -6.54
N LEU A 88 -5.03 -1.60 -5.64
CA LEU A 88 -3.87 -1.39 -4.76
C LEU A 88 -3.64 -2.57 -3.81
N TRP A 89 -4.72 -3.15 -3.28
CA TRP A 89 -4.66 -4.37 -2.47
C TRP A 89 -4.05 -5.52 -3.28
N GLN A 90 -4.47 -5.71 -4.53
CA GLN A 90 -3.92 -6.76 -5.39
C GLN A 90 -2.42 -6.59 -5.68
N PHE A 91 -1.91 -5.37 -5.90
CA PHE A 91 -0.45 -5.17 -6.02
C PHE A 91 0.30 -5.67 -4.78
N LEU A 92 -0.19 -5.34 -3.59
CA LEU A 92 0.40 -5.81 -2.33
C LEU A 92 0.29 -7.33 -2.18
N ARG A 93 -0.82 -7.92 -2.65
CA ARG A 93 -1.07 -9.35 -2.50
C ARG A 93 -0.23 -10.22 -3.41
N GLN A 94 -0.07 -9.80 -4.67
CA GLN A 94 0.79 -10.49 -5.62
C GLN A 94 2.28 -10.29 -5.29
N GLY A 95 2.64 -9.11 -4.76
CA GLY A 95 4.01 -8.81 -4.33
C GLY A 95 5.04 -8.83 -5.46
N GLY A 96 6.32 -8.74 -5.10
CA GLY A 96 7.42 -8.64 -6.06
C GLY A 96 7.72 -7.20 -6.51
N MET A 97 8.92 -7.00 -7.04
CA MET A 97 9.46 -5.66 -7.33
C MET A 97 8.62 -4.91 -8.37
N GLN A 98 8.20 -5.58 -9.45
CA GLN A 98 7.45 -4.93 -10.51
C GLN A 98 6.09 -4.43 -10.02
N ASN A 99 5.33 -5.27 -9.29
CA ASN A 99 4.08 -4.84 -8.67
C ASN A 99 4.26 -3.70 -7.67
N ALA A 100 5.37 -3.68 -6.92
CA ALA A 100 5.66 -2.56 -6.03
C ALA A 100 5.91 -1.25 -6.81
N LEU A 101 6.65 -1.30 -7.92
CA LEU A 101 6.87 -0.13 -8.79
C LEU A 101 5.56 0.34 -9.43
N ASP A 102 4.77 -0.58 -9.97
CA ASP A 102 3.48 -0.27 -10.58
C ASP A 102 2.47 0.26 -9.56
N LEU A 103 2.49 -0.23 -8.32
CA LEU A 103 1.74 0.34 -7.20
C LEU A 103 2.09 1.82 -6.99
N TYR A 104 3.38 2.16 -6.90
CA TYR A 104 3.82 3.55 -6.74
C TYR A 104 3.42 4.41 -7.92
N HIS A 105 3.61 3.93 -9.14
CA HIS A 105 3.23 4.66 -10.36
C HIS A 105 1.72 4.89 -10.43
N CYS A 106 0.91 3.87 -10.11
CA CYS A 106 -0.54 3.98 -10.00
C CYS A 106 -0.94 5.01 -8.95
N MET A 107 -0.36 4.96 -7.75
CA MET A 107 -0.66 5.96 -6.71
C MET A 107 -0.30 7.38 -7.15
N ALA A 108 0.82 7.53 -7.86
CA ALA A 108 1.29 8.82 -8.32
C ALA A 108 0.44 9.39 -9.46
N SER A 109 -0.05 8.54 -10.37
CA SER A 109 -0.96 8.94 -11.45
C SER A 109 -2.33 9.35 -10.91
N GLN A 110 -2.84 8.64 -9.90
CA GLN A 110 -4.17 8.92 -9.35
C GLN A 110 -4.20 10.15 -8.44
N TRP A 111 -3.18 10.34 -7.58
CA TRP A 111 -3.29 11.30 -6.47
C TRP A 111 -2.13 12.31 -6.34
N LEU A 112 -1.04 12.13 -7.08
CA LEU A 112 0.15 12.98 -6.94
C LEU A 112 0.45 13.84 -8.19
N GLY A 113 -0.40 13.76 -9.22
CA GLY A 113 -0.24 14.51 -10.46
C GLY A 113 1.06 14.15 -11.17
N ARG A 114 1.34 12.86 -11.32
CA ARG A 114 2.52 12.34 -12.03
C ARG A 114 2.08 11.30 -13.05
N ASP A 115 2.45 11.49 -14.30
CA ASP A 115 2.08 10.57 -15.38
C ASP A 115 3.17 9.48 -15.54
N TYR A 116 3.22 8.55 -14.58
CA TYR A 116 4.09 7.38 -14.68
C TYR A 116 3.32 6.21 -15.29
N PRO A 117 3.88 5.52 -16.31
CA PRO A 117 3.24 4.33 -16.86
C PRO A 117 3.25 3.20 -15.81
N TRP A 118 2.13 2.50 -15.72
CA TRP A 118 1.99 1.32 -14.87
C TRP A 118 1.08 0.29 -15.53
N THR A 119 1.18 -0.96 -15.08
CA THR A 119 0.32 -2.06 -15.52
C THR A 119 -0.47 -2.67 -14.38
N GLU A 120 -1.59 -3.33 -14.68
CA GLU A 120 -2.41 -4.04 -13.68
C GLU A 120 -1.60 -5.05 -12.86
N PRO A 121 -2.00 -5.34 -11.59
CA PRO A 121 -1.31 -6.29 -10.73
C PRO A 121 -1.08 -7.64 -11.39
N GLN A 122 0.18 -8.09 -11.41
CA GLN A 122 0.58 -9.35 -12.05
C GLN A 122 0.83 -10.44 -11.01
N PRO A 123 0.33 -11.67 -11.20
CA PRO A 123 0.61 -12.75 -10.28
C PRO A 123 2.10 -13.08 -10.24
N LEU A 124 2.69 -13.13 -9.05
CA LEU A 124 4.07 -13.55 -8.89
C LEU A 124 4.17 -15.08 -9.05
N PRO A 125 5.02 -15.60 -9.96
CA PRO A 125 5.18 -17.04 -10.12
C PRO A 125 5.61 -17.70 -8.80
N ARG A 126 4.99 -18.85 -8.48
CA ARG A 126 5.35 -19.64 -7.28
C ARG A 126 6.79 -20.15 -7.33
N THR A 127 7.31 -20.33 -8.54
CA THR A 127 8.68 -20.73 -8.82
C THR A 127 9.21 -19.88 -9.96
N ALA A 128 10.46 -19.45 -9.84
CA ALA A 128 11.15 -18.66 -10.85
C ALA A 128 12.62 -19.08 -10.92
N VAL A 129 13.24 -18.88 -12.08
CA VAL A 129 14.68 -19.03 -12.23
C VAL A 129 15.34 -17.75 -11.74
N TYR A 130 16.25 -17.87 -10.77
CA TYR A 130 17.08 -16.74 -10.35
C TYR A 130 18.22 -16.55 -11.34
N HIS A 131 18.43 -15.31 -11.78
CA HIS A 131 19.60 -14.93 -12.56
C HIS A 131 20.16 -13.58 -12.05
N PRO A 132 21.47 -13.44 -11.84
CA PRO A 132 22.05 -12.25 -11.22
C PRO A 132 21.92 -10.97 -12.06
N ARG A 133 21.63 -11.08 -13.37
CA ARG A 133 21.54 -9.95 -14.30
C ARG A 133 20.20 -9.79 -15.01
N LEU A 134 19.27 -10.75 -14.84
CA LEU A 134 17.98 -10.74 -15.54
C LEU A 134 16.86 -10.71 -14.49
N ALA A 135 15.95 -9.76 -14.61
CA ALA A 135 14.82 -9.61 -13.68
C ALA A 135 13.78 -10.73 -13.83
N SER A 136 13.63 -11.28 -15.04
CA SER A 136 12.76 -12.42 -15.35
C SER A 136 13.53 -13.39 -16.23
N ALA A 137 14.16 -14.38 -15.61
CA ALA A 137 14.94 -15.40 -16.32
C ALA A 137 14.06 -16.61 -16.64
N GLN A 138 14.33 -17.18 -17.80
CA GLN A 138 13.75 -18.43 -18.27
C GLN A 138 14.74 -19.58 -18.05
N LEU A 139 14.26 -20.82 -18.19
CA LEU A 139 15.12 -22.00 -18.06
C LEU A 139 16.30 -21.96 -19.04
N VAL A 140 16.10 -21.39 -20.23
CA VAL A 140 17.14 -21.24 -21.26
C VAL A 140 18.27 -20.30 -20.84
N ASP A 141 17.98 -19.28 -20.02
CA ASP A 141 19.00 -18.32 -19.53
C ASP A 141 19.93 -18.95 -18.49
N TRP A 142 19.50 -20.05 -17.86
CA TRP A 142 20.30 -20.81 -16.90
C TRP A 142 21.15 -21.90 -17.57
N GLN A 143 20.78 -22.32 -18.78
CA GLN A 143 21.48 -23.35 -19.55
C GLN A 143 22.66 -22.82 -20.38
N ALA A 144 22.78 -21.50 -20.53
CA ALA A 144 23.82 -20.80 -21.29
C ALA A 144 25.03 -20.44 -20.40
#